data_AF-A0A5N7JVQ2-F1
#
_entry.id   AF-A0A5N7JVQ2-F1
#
_cell.length_a   1.000
_cell.length_b   1.000
_cell.length_c   1.000
_cell.angle_alpha   90.00
_cell.angle_beta   90.00
_cell.angle_gamma   90.00
#
_symmetry.space_group_name_H-M   'P 1'
#
loop_
_entity.id
_entity.type
_entity.pdbx_description
1 polymer ?
#
loop_
_entity_poly.entity_id
_entity_poly.type
_entity_poly.pdbx_seq_one_letter_code
_entity_poly.pdbx_strand_id
1 'polypeptide(L)'
;MAKTVQERSAKTARKRVALAEEELRLRVRPGTRQALADLMKWSGITEQGEAMTLMIHHLHALGSAKCQPLLNPPRDEIEISQNVAREFRNKSLLAIQKDPGDEIIEPA
;
A
#
# COMPACT_ATOMS: atom_id res chain seq x y z
N MET A 1 13.91 -38.95 30.93
CA MET A 1 13.36 -39.22 29.59
C MET A 1 13.42 -37.94 28.76
N ALA A 2 13.73 -38.02 27.46
CA ALA A 2 13.70 -36.84 26.59
C ALA A 2 12.26 -36.40 26.36
N LYS A 3 12.00 -35.09 26.41
CA LYS A 3 10.65 -34.54 26.18
C LYS A 3 10.14 -34.88 24.79
N THR A 4 8.86 -35.22 24.70
CA THR A 4 8.19 -35.52 23.43
C THR A 4 8.05 -34.26 22.58
N VAL A 5 7.83 -34.42 21.27
CA VAL A 5 7.61 -33.28 20.36
C VAL A 5 6.39 -32.46 20.78
N GLN A 6 5.31 -33.12 21.21
CA GLN A 6 4.08 -32.48 21.68
C GLN A 6 4.31 -31.60 22.91
N GLU A 7 5.07 -32.08 23.90
CA GLU A 7 5.40 -31.32 25.11
C GLU A 7 6.22 -30.06 24.78
N ARG A 8 7.11 -30.15 23.80
CA ARG A 8 7.90 -29.00 23.33
C ARG A 8 7.02 -27.97 22.63
N SER A 9 6.15 -28.41 21.71
CA SER A 9 5.20 -27.53 21.02
C SER A 9 4.25 -26.84 21.99
N ALA A 10 3.71 -27.57 22.98
CA ALA A 10 2.85 -26.99 24.02
C ALA A 10 3.59 -25.95 24.88
N LYS A 11 4.86 -26.21 25.22
CA LYS A 11 5.69 -25.23 25.96
C LYS A 11 5.90 -23.95 25.15
N THR A 12 6.20 -24.05 23.86
CA THR A 12 6.36 -22.88 22.98
C THR A 12 5.05 -22.11 22.83
N ALA A 13 3.92 -22.81 22.64
CA ALA A 13 2.61 -22.16 22.56
C ALA A 13 2.27 -21.37 23.84
N ARG A 14 2.53 -21.94 25.02
CA ARG A 14 2.33 -21.25 26.30
C ARG A 14 3.20 -20.00 26.43
N LYS A 15 4.44 -20.04 25.94
CA LYS A 15 5.34 -18.87 25.94
C LYS A 15 4.81 -17.74 25.07
N ARG A 16 4.33 -18.06 23.86
CA ARG A 16 3.74 -17.07 22.95
C ARG A 16 2.58 -16.32 23.60
N VAL A 17 1.67 -17.07 24.23
CA VAL A 17 0.54 -16.49 24.98
C VAL A 17 1.03 -15.63 26.14
N ALA A 18 2.01 -16.10 26.91
CA ALA A 18 2.54 -15.36 28.07
C ALA A 18 3.24 -14.05 27.67
N LEU A 19 3.85 -13.99 26.49
CA LEU A 19 4.54 -12.82 25.96
C LEU A 19 3.65 -11.96 25.05
N ALA A 20 2.36 -12.30 24.92
CA ALA A 20 1.43 -11.66 23.99
C ALA A 20 1.99 -11.58 22.55
N GLU A 21 2.74 -12.61 22.14
CA GLU A 21 3.27 -12.71 20.78
C GLU A 21 2.13 -12.92 19.79
N GLU A 22 2.01 -12.00 18.83
CA GLU A 22 1.10 -12.13 17.70
C GLU A 22 1.88 -12.53 16.43
N GLU A 23 1.32 -13.47 15.66
CA GLU A 23 1.94 -13.93 14.42
C GLU A 23 1.56 -13.00 13.25
N LEU A 24 2.51 -12.17 12.80
CA LEU A 24 2.36 -11.35 11.60
C LEU A 24 2.73 -12.16 10.35
N ARG A 25 1.72 -12.63 9.59
CA ARG A 25 1.93 -13.35 8.32
C ARG A 25 1.79 -12.43 7.11
N LEU A 26 2.87 -12.29 6.33
CA LEU A 26 2.89 -11.48 5.12
C LEU A 26 3.25 -12.32 3.89
N ARG A 27 2.35 -12.38 2.90
CA ARG A 27 2.64 -12.94 1.57
C ARG A 27 3.02 -11.80 0.63
N VAL A 28 4.20 -11.89 0.01
CA VAL A 28 4.76 -10.81 -0.81
C VAL A 28 4.99 -11.23 -2.26
N ARG A 29 4.89 -10.27 -3.18
CA ARG A 29 5.31 -10.41 -4.59
C ARG A 29 6.84 -10.24 -4.71
N PRO A 30 7.46 -10.65 -5.84
CA PRO A 30 8.90 -10.54 -6.03
C PRO A 30 9.47 -9.13 -5.82
N GLY A 31 8.77 -8.08 -6.27
CA GLY A 31 9.21 -6.69 -6.11
C GLY A 31 9.35 -6.27 -4.64
N THR A 32 8.35 -6.57 -3.81
CA THR A 32 8.40 -6.31 -2.36
C THR A 32 9.51 -7.11 -1.68
N ARG A 33 9.73 -8.37 -2.10
CA ARG A 33 10.83 -9.20 -1.58
C ARG A 33 12.19 -8.59 -1.93
N GLN A 34 12.36 -8.09 -3.15
CA GLN A 34 13.60 -7.45 -3.58
C GLN A 34 13.86 -6.17 -2.78
N ALA A 35 12.85 -5.32 -2.61
CA ALA A 35 12.97 -4.11 -1.81
C ALA A 35 13.39 -4.41 -0.36
N LEU A 36 12.83 -5.46 0.27
CA LEU A 36 13.27 -5.91 1.59
C LEU A 36 14.73 -6.37 1.59
N ALA A 37 15.16 -7.12 0.58
CA ALA A 37 16.55 -7.58 0.46
C ALA A 37 17.53 -6.43 0.31
N ASP A 38 17.16 -5.38 -0.44
CA ASP A 38 18.00 -4.19 -0.62
C ASP A 38 18.12 -3.41 0.70
N LEU A 39 17.01 -3.20 1.41
CA LEU A 39 17.02 -2.55 2.74
C LEU A 39 17.89 -3.31 3.75
N MET A 40 17.79 -4.64 3.76
CA MET A 40 18.64 -5.52 4.56
C MET A 40 20.12 -5.35 4.20
N LYS A 41 20.44 -5.34 2.90
CA LYS A 41 21.81 -5.15 2.42
C LYS A 41 22.38 -3.78 2.82
N TRP A 42 21.61 -2.71 2.70
CA TRP A 42 22.07 -1.36 3.05
C TRP A 42 22.30 -1.17 4.55
N SER A 43 21.52 -1.87 5.38
CA SER A 43 21.61 -1.82 6.83
C SER A 43 22.55 -2.88 7.44
N GLY A 44 23.02 -3.84 6.63
CA GLY A 44 23.81 -4.97 7.12
C GLY A 44 23.01 -6.01 7.90
N ILE A 45 21.67 -5.96 7.85
CA ILE A 45 20.79 -6.88 8.58
C ILE A 45 20.63 -8.16 7.77
N THR A 46 20.82 -9.31 8.41
CA THR A 46 20.72 -10.64 7.76
C THR A 46 19.38 -11.32 7.97
N GLU A 47 18.62 -10.92 8.99
CA GLU A 47 17.34 -11.54 9.38
C GLU A 47 16.15 -10.66 8.97
N GLN A 48 15.15 -11.25 8.31
CA GLN A 48 14.01 -10.50 7.77
C GLN A 48 13.11 -9.95 8.87
N GLY A 49 12.87 -10.73 9.93
CA GLY A 49 12.07 -10.35 11.08
C GLY A 49 12.66 -9.15 11.83
N GLU A 50 13.98 -9.13 12.01
CA GLU A 50 14.72 -8.03 12.60
C GLU A 50 14.59 -6.77 11.74
N ALA A 51 14.83 -6.87 10.43
CA ALA A 51 14.66 -5.75 9.51
C ALA A 51 13.23 -5.19 9.59
N MET A 52 12.21 -6.04 9.57
CA MET A 52 10.80 -5.62 9.68
C MET A 52 10.49 -4.96 11.03
N THR A 53 10.99 -5.53 12.13
CA THR A 53 10.77 -5.00 13.48
C THR A 53 11.41 -3.62 13.63
N LEU A 54 12.64 -3.45 13.16
CA LEU A 54 13.34 -2.16 13.19
C LEU A 54 12.66 -1.12 12.30
N MET A 55 12.19 -1.50 11.10
CA MET A 55 11.41 -0.59 10.25
C MET A 55 10.16 -0.07 10.96
N ILE A 56 9.38 -0.94 11.62
CA ILE A 56 8.19 -0.53 12.36
C ILE A 56 8.55 0.44 13.50
N HIS A 57 9.57 0.13 14.30
CA HIS A 57 9.99 0.97 15.41
C HIS A 57 10.55 2.32 14.96
N HIS A 58 11.41 2.35 13.95
CA HIS A 58 11.98 3.59 13.43
C HIS A 58 10.91 4.45 12.77
N LEU A 59 10.00 3.85 12.01
CA LEU A 59 8.87 4.58 11.41
C LEU A 59 7.97 5.20 12.51
N HIS A 60 7.67 4.45 13.57
CA HIS A 60 6.91 4.97 14.71
C HIS A 60 7.65 6.12 15.42
N ALA A 61 8.98 6.01 15.59
CA ALA A 61 9.81 7.02 16.24
C ALA A 61 9.85 8.36 15.47
N LEU A 62 9.57 8.37 14.17
CA LEU A 62 9.44 9.61 13.38
C LEU A 62 8.21 10.45 13.78
N GLY A 63 7.22 9.83 14.44
CA GLY A 63 5.95 10.46 14.79
C GLY A 63 4.98 10.58 13.61
N SER A 64 3.69 10.76 13.95
CA SER A 64 2.57 10.67 12.99
C SER A 64 2.77 11.51 11.72
N ALA A 65 3.08 12.80 11.86
CA ALA A 65 3.19 13.74 10.74
C ALA A 65 4.28 13.34 9.73
N LYS A 66 5.42 12.81 10.20
CA LYS A 66 6.53 12.40 9.33
C LYS A 66 6.35 11.01 8.76
N CYS A 67 5.65 10.13 9.48
CA CYS A 67 5.34 8.77 9.06
C CYS A 67 4.27 8.73 7.96
N GLN A 68 3.24 9.58 8.06
CA GLN A 68 2.09 9.58 7.17
C GLN A 68 2.42 9.60 5.65
N PRO A 69 3.33 10.46 5.15
CA PRO A 69 3.69 10.43 3.73
C PRO A 69 4.43 9.16 3.28
N LEU A 70 5.06 8.41 4.20
CA LEU A 70 5.75 7.14 3.88
C LEU A 70 4.77 5.95 3.78
N LEU A 71 3.63 6.04 4.44
CA LEU A 71 2.57 5.01 4.42
C LEU A 71 1.51 5.28 3.36
N ASN A 72 1.43 6.50 2.85
CA ASN A 72 0.52 6.84 1.77
C ASN A 72 1.12 6.37 0.43
N PRO A 73 0.45 5.47 -0.31
CA PRO A 73 0.89 5.14 -1.65
C PRO A 73 0.91 6.43 -2.49
N PRO A 74 1.90 6.63 -3.37
CA PRO A 74 1.89 7.76 -4.29
C PRO A 74 0.58 7.71 -5.08
N ARG A 75 -0.26 8.72 -4.88
CA ARG A 75 -1.38 8.97 -5.77
C ARG A 75 -0.85 9.97 -6.79
N ASP A 76 -0.83 9.56 -8.05
CA ASP A 76 -0.77 10.53 -9.13
C ASP A 76 -2.11 11.28 -9.11
N GLU A 77 -2.13 12.43 -8.45
CA GLU A 77 -3.28 13.31 -8.48
C GLU A 77 -3.33 13.92 -9.89
N ILE A 78 -4.32 13.51 -10.68
CA ILE A 78 -4.50 14.03 -12.03
C ILE A 78 -5.09 15.44 -11.90
N GLU A 79 -4.21 16.44 -11.82
CA GLU A 79 -4.62 17.84 -11.87
C GLU A 79 -4.77 18.25 -13.35
N ILE A 80 -6.01 18.52 -13.78
CA ILE A 80 -6.26 19.02 -15.14
C ILE A 80 -5.76 20.46 -15.22
N SER A 81 -4.71 20.71 -16.01
CA SER A 81 -4.21 22.06 -16.21
C SER A 81 -5.31 23.01 -16.72
N GLN A 82 -5.23 24.29 -16.32
CA GLN A 82 -6.23 25.28 -16.70
C GLN A 82 -6.39 25.43 -18.22
N ASN A 83 -5.32 25.20 -18.98
CA ASN A 83 -5.33 25.21 -20.44
C ASN A 83 -6.16 24.06 -21.01
N VAL A 84 -5.94 22.83 -20.51
CA VAL A 84 -6.70 21.65 -20.92
C VAL A 84 -8.18 21.79 -20.54
N ALA A 85 -8.48 22.31 -19.35
CA ALA A 85 -9.85 22.57 -18.92
C ALA A 85 -10.56 23.59 -19.84
N ARG A 86 -9.85 24.66 -20.23
CA ARG A 86 -10.37 25.67 -21.16
C ARG A 86 -10.60 25.11 -22.55
N GLU A 87 -9.65 24.33 -23.06
CA GLU A 87 -9.76 23.71 -24.38
C GLU A 87 -10.92 22.71 -24.42
N PHE A 88 -11.05 21.87 -23.39
CA PHE A 88 -12.18 20.95 -23.24
C PHE A 88 -13.51 21.72 -23.26
N ARG A 89 -13.65 22.77 -22.44
CA ARG A 89 -14.86 23.62 -22.42
C ARG A 89 -15.19 24.20 -23.80
N ASN A 90 -14.21 24.76 -24.50
CA ASN A 90 -14.43 25.38 -25.81
C ASN A 90 -14.88 24.34 -26.86
N LYS A 91 -14.25 23.16 -26.88
CA LYS A 91 -14.63 22.07 -27.77
C LYS A 91 -16.03 21.52 -27.45
N SER A 92 -16.38 21.39 -26.16
CA SER A 92 -17.73 20.98 -25.75
C SER A 92 -18.80 21.96 -26.23
N LEU A 93 -18.56 23.28 -26.11
CA LEU A 93 -19.49 24.29 -26.60
C LEU A 93 -19.67 24.24 -28.13
N LEU A 94 -18.58 24.03 -28.88
CA LEU A 94 -18.65 23.86 -30.33
C LEU A 94 -19.40 22.59 -30.74
N ALA A 95 -19.26 21.51 -29.99
CA ALA A 95 -19.99 20.27 -30.24
C ALA A 95 -21.50 20.46 -30.02
N ILE A 96 -21.90 21.12 -28.91
CA ILE A 96 -23.30 21.44 -28.62
C ILE A 96 -23.92 22.32 -29.71
N GLN A 97 -23.17 23.29 -30.25
CA GLN A 97 -23.67 24.14 -31.34
C GLN A 97 -23.83 23.41 -32.67
N LYS A 98 -23.06 22.32 -32.90
CA LYS A 98 -23.10 21.56 -34.14
C LYS A 98 -24.21 20.51 -34.18
N ASP A 99 -24.76 20.15 -33.02
CA ASP A 99 -25.87 19.23 -32.92
C ASP A 99 -27.19 20.01 -32.86
N PRO A 100 -28.02 20.02 -33.92
CA PRO A 100 -29.29 20.76 -33.94
C PRO A 100 -30.37 20.17 -33.02
N GLY A 101 -30.05 19.11 -32.27
CA GLY A 101 -31.02 18.30 -31.53
C GLY A 101 -31.53 17.15 -32.39
N ASP A 102 -31.87 16.03 -31.74
CA ASP A 102 -32.43 14.85 -32.40
C ASP A 102 -33.69 15.22 -33.21
N GLU A 103 -33.76 14.72 -34.45
CA GLU A 103 -34.96 14.84 -35.28
C GLU A 103 -36.14 14.15 -34.58
N ILE A 104 -37.14 14.93 -34.17
CA ILE A 104 -38.41 14.39 -33.65
C ILE A 104 -39.20 13.87 -34.86
N ILE A 105 -39.13 12.57 -35.11
CA ILE A 105 -39.96 11.90 -36.11
C ILE A 105 -41.33 11.65 -35.48
N GLU A 106 -42.34 12.42 -35.88
CA GLU A 106 -43.72 12.15 -35.46
C GLU A 106 -44.25 10.87 -36.12
N PRO A 107 -45.01 10.02 -35.39
CA PRO A 107 -45.51 8.77 -35.92
C PRO A 107 -46.54 9.01 -37.04
N ALA A 108 -46.43 8.21 -38.11
CA ALA A 108 -47.30 8.25 -39.29
C ALA A 108 -48.72 7.72 -39.01
#